data_AF-A0A932XYL2-F1
#
_entry.id   AF-A0A932XYL2-F1
#
_cell.length_a   1.000
_cell.length_b   1.000
_cell.length_c   1.000
_cell.angle_alpha   90.00
_cell.angle_beta   90.00
_cell.angle_gamma   90.00
#
_symmetry.space_group_name_H-M   'P 1'
#
loop_
_entity.id
_entity.type
_entity.pdbx_description
1 polymer ?
#
loop_
_entity_poly.entity_id
_entity_poly.type
_entity_poly.pdbx_seq_one_letter_code
_entity_poly.pdbx_strand_id
1 'polypeptide(L)'
;INQMTTVIASGGKLCAPHLIKEATQISNIKNEISECEDLRLRLDTVQLITEGMTGACSTGGTAFPLFNFTPQVACKTGTAEFGDTEDRTHAWLTAFGPSDTPQIVATALVEAGGEGSRVAAPVVREVLDYWFHKR
;
A
#
# COMPACT_ATOMS: atom_id res chain seq x y z
N ILE A 1 1.69 -1.61 8.34
CA ILE A 1 1.34 -2.16 7.00
C ILE A 1 1.81 -1.26 5.88
N ASN A 2 1.38 0.02 5.83
CA ASN A 2 1.76 0.95 4.75
C ASN A 2 3.29 1.00 4.50
N GLN A 3 4.11 1.19 5.54
CA GLN A 3 5.57 1.21 5.39
C GLN A 3 6.16 -0.12 4.86
N MET A 4 5.60 -1.27 5.24
CA MET A 4 6.02 -2.57 4.69
C MET A 4 5.67 -2.65 3.20
N THR A 5 4.51 -2.15 2.80
CA THR A 5 4.15 -2.04 1.38
C THR A 5 5.08 -1.10 0.62
N THR A 6 5.50 0.00 1.25
CA THR A 6 6.51 0.92 0.68
C THR A 6 7.84 0.23 0.41
N VAL A 7 8.29 -0.67 1.28
CA VAL A 7 9.52 -1.45 1.04
C VAL A 7 9.45 -2.24 -0.27
N ILE A 8 8.30 -2.87 -0.56
CA ILE A 8 8.12 -3.60 -1.83
C ILE A 8 8.06 -2.61 -2.99
N ALA A 9 7.25 -1.55 -2.86
CA ALA A 9 7.07 -0.53 -3.88
C ALA A 9 8.37 0.22 -4.24
N SER A 10 9.31 0.35 -3.29
CA SER A 10 10.58 1.06 -3.46
C SER A 10 11.73 0.17 -3.96
N GLY A 11 11.47 -1.11 -4.23
CA GLY A 11 12.52 -2.05 -4.64
C GLY A 11 13.37 -2.60 -3.48
N GLY A 12 12.88 -2.54 -2.23
CA GLY A 12 13.57 -3.05 -1.04
C GLY A 12 14.12 -1.98 -0.10
N LYS A 13 13.77 -0.69 -0.31
CA LYS A 13 14.25 0.42 0.52
C LYS A 13 13.26 0.78 1.62
N LEU A 14 13.72 0.77 2.86
CA LEU A 14 12.98 1.24 4.03
C LEU A 14 13.27 2.72 4.25
N CYS A 15 12.32 3.57 3.86
CA CYS A 15 12.39 5.01 4.08
C CYS A 15 11.53 5.40 5.30
N ALA A 16 12.03 6.33 6.12
CA ALA A 16 11.23 6.96 7.15
C ALA A 16 10.18 7.91 6.50
N PRO A 17 8.88 7.75 6.79
CA PRO A 17 7.86 8.66 6.28
C PRO A 17 8.01 10.05 6.92
N HIS A 18 7.91 11.10 6.12
CA HIS A 18 8.00 12.49 6.57
C HIS A 18 6.88 13.34 5.97
N LEU A 19 6.38 14.30 6.75
CA LEU A 19 5.37 15.27 6.30
C LEU A 19 5.99 16.57 5.80
N ILE A 20 7.21 16.89 6.25
CA ILE A 20 7.92 18.12 5.90
C ILE A 20 8.64 17.91 4.56
N LYS A 21 8.19 18.61 3.51
CA LYS A 21 8.78 18.51 2.16
C LYS A 21 10.20 19.09 2.08
N GLU A 22 10.46 20.19 2.79
CA GLU A 22 11.77 20.85 2.78
C GLU A 22 11.96 21.59 4.11
N ALA A 23 13.03 21.25 4.86
CA ALA A 23 13.41 22.00 6.05
C ALA A 23 14.14 23.28 5.63
N THR A 24 13.38 24.35 5.40
CA THR A 24 13.94 25.59 4.85
C THR A 24 14.80 26.38 5.84
N GLN A 25 14.70 26.20 7.17
CA GLN A 25 15.49 27.02 8.11
C GLN A 25 15.95 26.37 9.44
N ILE A 26 15.78 25.07 9.66
CA ILE A 26 16.33 24.42 10.88
C ILE A 26 17.51 23.56 10.46
N SER A 27 18.73 24.09 10.64
CA SER A 27 20.00 23.45 10.26
C SER A 27 20.18 22.04 10.82
N ASN A 28 19.50 21.71 11.92
CA ASN A 28 19.58 20.40 12.58
C ASN A 28 18.57 19.37 12.03
N ILE A 29 17.55 19.77 11.26
CA ILE A 29 16.53 18.84 10.70
C ILE A 29 16.92 18.37 9.29
N LYS A 30 17.80 19.09 8.58
CA LYS A 30 18.23 18.71 7.23
C LYS A 30 18.85 17.31 7.14
N ASN A 31 19.48 16.83 8.22
CA ASN A 31 20.11 15.50 8.26
C ASN A 31 19.14 14.37 8.63
N GLU A 32 17.90 14.67 9.07
CA GLU A 32 16.92 13.64 9.44
C GLU A 32 15.95 13.27 8.31
N ILE A 33 15.92 14.05 7.21
CA ILE A 33 14.83 13.97 6.22
C ILE A 33 14.98 12.84 5.19
N SER A 34 16.14 12.22 4.98
CA SER A 34 16.25 11.27 3.86
C SER A 34 17.44 10.29 3.95
N GLU A 35 17.42 9.39 4.93
CA GLU A 35 18.15 8.14 4.78
C GLU A 35 17.15 6.99 4.63
N CYS A 36 17.04 6.48 3.41
CA CYS A 36 16.39 5.20 3.18
C CYS A 36 17.43 4.10 3.41
N GLU A 37 17.11 3.14 4.26
CA GLU A 37 17.91 1.94 4.46
C GLU A 37 17.64 0.95 3.33
N ASP A 38 18.68 0.45 2.66
CA ASP A 38 18.55 -0.67 1.73
C ASP A 38 18.55 -1.99 2.50
N LEU A 39 17.41 -2.68 2.51
CA LEU A 39 17.24 -3.97 3.21
C LEU A 39 17.92 -5.13 2.48
N ARG A 40 18.55 -4.88 1.32
CA ARG A 40 19.28 -5.86 0.50
C ARG A 40 18.41 -7.05 0.10
N LEU A 41 17.13 -6.78 -0.16
CA LEU A 41 16.23 -7.78 -0.75
C LEU A 41 16.70 -8.09 -2.17
N ARG A 42 16.67 -9.37 -2.55
CA ARG A 42 16.96 -9.72 -3.94
C ARG A 42 15.85 -9.18 -4.83
N LEU A 43 16.23 -8.59 -5.96
CA LEU A 43 15.27 -7.98 -6.90
C LEU A 43 14.27 -9.00 -7.45
N ASP A 44 14.69 -10.24 -7.67
CA ASP A 44 13.82 -11.35 -8.10
C ASP A 44 12.68 -11.62 -7.10
N THR A 45 12.96 -11.46 -5.81
CA THR A 45 12.03 -11.69 -4.71
C THR A 45 11.05 -10.54 -4.63
N VAL A 46 11.53 -9.30 -4.78
CA VAL A 46 10.66 -8.13 -4.82
C VAL A 46 9.72 -8.22 -6.03
N GLN A 47 10.24 -8.59 -7.20
CA GLN A 47 9.43 -8.78 -8.40
C GLN A 47 8.37 -9.87 -8.21
N LEU A 48 8.75 -11.04 -7.67
CA LEU A 48 7.81 -12.13 -7.40
C LEU A 48 6.70 -11.71 -6.43
N ILE A 49 7.04 -10.94 -5.40
CA ILE A 49 6.05 -10.39 -4.46
C ILE A 49 5.13 -9.41 -5.19
N THR A 50 5.67 -8.50 -5.99
CA THR A 50 4.88 -7.53 -6.79
C THR A 50 3.95 -8.24 -7.77
N GLU A 51 4.39 -9.30 -8.44
CA GLU A 51 3.56 -10.13 -9.32
C GLU A 51 2.40 -10.78 -8.55
N GLY A 52 2.67 -11.38 -7.39
CA GLY A 52 1.63 -11.95 -6.53
C GLY A 52 0.63 -10.91 -6.02
N MET A 53 1.13 -9.73 -5.61
CA MET A 53 0.29 -8.60 -5.21
C MET A 53 -0.55 -8.07 -6.37
N THR A 54 -0.01 -8.04 -7.59
CA THR A 54 -0.75 -7.64 -8.80
C THR A 54 -1.84 -8.66 -9.14
N GLY A 55 -1.55 -9.96 -8.97
CA GLY A 55 -2.52 -11.04 -9.11
C GLY A 55 -3.69 -10.92 -8.13
N ALA A 56 -3.43 -10.48 -6.89
CA ALA A 56 -4.48 -10.27 -5.89
C ALA A 56 -5.50 -9.18 -6.29
N CYS A 57 -5.11 -8.23 -7.15
CA CYS A 57 -5.96 -7.16 -7.68
C CYS A 57 -6.39 -7.40 -9.12
N SER A 58 -6.07 -8.56 -9.70
CA SER A 58 -6.48 -8.93 -11.05
C SER A 58 -7.62 -9.94 -11.00
N THR A 59 -8.36 -10.12 -12.09
CA THR A 59 -9.45 -11.10 -12.15
C THR A 59 -9.00 -12.47 -11.65
N GLY A 60 -9.73 -13.03 -10.67
CA GLY A 60 -9.37 -14.27 -9.97
C GLY A 60 -8.66 -14.05 -8.62
N GLY A 61 -8.25 -12.82 -8.31
CA GLY A 61 -7.72 -12.41 -7.01
C GLY A 61 -8.80 -12.14 -5.95
N THR A 62 -8.42 -11.50 -4.85
CA THR A 62 -9.32 -11.20 -3.73
C THR A 62 -9.81 -9.75 -3.71
N ALA A 63 -9.05 -8.81 -4.27
CA ALA A 63 -9.39 -7.39 -4.28
C ALA A 63 -10.26 -7.04 -5.49
N PHE A 64 -11.45 -7.65 -5.59
CA PHE A 64 -12.35 -7.48 -6.74
C PHE A 64 -12.67 -6.01 -7.11
N PRO A 65 -12.70 -5.03 -6.19
CA PRO A 65 -12.90 -3.64 -6.59
C PRO A 65 -11.74 -3.06 -7.40
N LEU A 66 -10.57 -3.68 -7.46
CA LEU A 66 -9.40 -3.17 -8.20
C LEU A 66 -9.19 -3.87 -9.55
N PHE A 67 -9.98 -4.90 -9.90
CA PHE A 67 -9.77 -5.74 -11.10
C PHE A 67 -9.73 -4.97 -12.42
N ASN A 68 -10.45 -3.86 -12.50
CA ASN A 68 -10.52 -3.01 -13.69
C ASN A 68 -9.85 -1.63 -13.48
N PHE A 69 -9.05 -1.49 -12.43
CA PHE A 69 -8.35 -0.24 -12.17
C PHE A 69 -7.22 -0.04 -13.19
N THR A 70 -7.07 1.19 -13.68
CA THR A 70 -5.99 1.60 -14.59
C THR A 70 -5.31 2.80 -13.95
N PRO A 71 -3.98 2.90 -13.87
CA PRO A 71 -2.97 1.92 -14.28
C PRO A 71 -3.02 0.62 -13.44
N GLN A 72 -2.33 -0.44 -13.85
CA GLN A 72 -2.26 -1.68 -13.07
C GLN A 72 -1.63 -1.41 -11.69
N VAL A 73 -2.21 -2.01 -10.65
CA VAL A 73 -1.79 -1.84 -9.25
C VAL A 73 -1.45 -3.17 -8.60
N ALA A 74 -0.59 -3.12 -7.59
CA ALA A 74 -0.25 -4.23 -6.72
C ALA A 74 -0.89 -4.01 -5.35
N CYS A 75 -1.56 -5.01 -4.78
CA CYS A 75 -2.34 -4.85 -3.57
C CYS A 75 -2.43 -6.14 -2.75
N LYS A 76 -2.96 -6.01 -1.54
CA LYS A 76 -3.31 -7.14 -0.69
C LYS A 76 -4.49 -6.80 0.22
N THR A 77 -5.49 -7.68 0.24
CA THR A 77 -6.60 -7.64 1.21
C THR A 77 -6.20 -8.24 2.56
N GLY A 78 -6.81 -7.75 3.63
CA GLY A 78 -6.80 -8.38 4.95
C GLY A 78 -8.18 -8.31 5.60
N THR A 79 -8.55 -9.38 6.28
CA THR A 79 -9.75 -9.48 7.12
C THR A 79 -9.28 -10.12 8.42
N ALA A 80 -9.21 -9.34 9.49
CA ALA A 80 -8.62 -9.78 10.76
C ALA A 80 -9.69 -9.84 11.83
N GLU A 81 -9.95 -11.03 12.38
CA GLU A 81 -10.86 -11.24 13.51
C GLU A 81 -10.34 -10.53 14.75
N PHE A 82 -11.25 -10.04 15.61
CA PHE A 82 -10.87 -9.40 16.87
C PHE A 82 -11.94 -9.54 17.95
N GLY A 83 -11.48 -9.67 19.21
CA GLY A 83 -12.34 -9.91 20.37
C GLY A 83 -12.88 -11.35 20.43
N ASP A 84 -13.80 -11.59 21.38
CA ASP A 84 -14.30 -12.94 21.70
C ASP A 84 -15.52 -13.38 20.86
N THR A 85 -15.85 -12.65 19.79
CA THR A 85 -17.01 -12.95 18.93
C THR A 85 -16.55 -13.20 17.50
N GLU A 86 -16.86 -14.38 16.96
CA GLU A 86 -16.37 -14.88 15.66
C GLU A 86 -16.77 -14.01 14.45
N ASP A 87 -17.79 -13.15 14.57
CA ASP A 87 -18.28 -12.35 13.44
C ASP A 87 -17.64 -10.95 13.31
N ARG A 88 -16.73 -10.58 14.20
CA ARG A 88 -16.13 -9.24 14.22
C ARG A 88 -14.77 -9.24 13.54
N THR A 89 -14.67 -8.51 12.43
CA THR A 89 -13.42 -8.37 11.68
C THR A 89 -13.07 -6.92 11.37
N HIS A 90 -11.78 -6.61 11.37
CA HIS A 90 -11.21 -5.39 10.81
C HIS A 90 -10.98 -5.56 9.30
N ALA A 91 -11.41 -4.59 8.51
CA ALA A 91 -11.21 -4.59 7.08
C ALA A 91 -9.90 -3.85 6.74
N TRP A 92 -9.01 -4.51 6.00
CA TRP A 92 -7.74 -3.95 5.54
C TRP A 92 -7.59 -4.07 4.03
N LEU A 93 -7.00 -3.04 3.43
CA LEU A 93 -6.39 -3.14 2.12
C LEU A 93 -5.14 -2.26 2.09
N THR A 94 -4.06 -2.77 1.51
CA THR A 94 -2.91 -1.98 1.10
C THR A 94 -2.68 -2.13 -0.39
N ALA A 95 -2.30 -1.05 -1.07
CA ALA A 95 -1.99 -1.06 -2.49
C ALA A 95 -0.90 -0.06 -2.82
N PHE A 96 -0.15 -0.33 -3.87
CA PHE A 96 0.72 0.63 -4.52
C PHE A 96 0.52 0.60 -6.04
N GLY A 97 0.80 1.73 -6.68
CA GLY A 97 0.56 1.89 -8.10
C GLY A 97 1.40 3.01 -8.73
N PRO A 98 1.63 2.96 -10.06
CA PRO A 98 1.58 1.77 -10.91
C PRO A 98 2.44 0.61 -10.36
N SER A 99 2.10 -0.64 -10.65
CA SER A 99 2.81 -1.82 -10.13
C SER A 99 4.27 -1.92 -10.61
N ASP A 100 4.56 -1.41 -11.80
CA ASP A 100 5.85 -1.45 -12.47
C ASP A 100 6.74 -0.24 -12.13
N THR A 101 6.15 0.94 -12.00
CA THR A 101 6.82 2.18 -11.60
C THR A 101 6.07 2.86 -10.45
N PRO A 102 6.20 2.38 -9.20
CA PRO A 102 5.36 2.84 -8.09
C PRO A 102 5.53 4.33 -7.77
N GLN A 103 4.40 5.04 -7.63
CA GLN A 103 4.34 6.47 -7.35
C GLN A 103 3.62 6.79 -6.03
N ILE A 104 2.73 5.90 -5.59
CA ILE A 104 1.94 6.05 -4.36
C ILE A 104 1.72 4.70 -3.69
N VAL A 105 1.70 4.72 -2.35
CA VAL A 105 1.24 3.62 -1.50
C VAL A 105 0.05 4.11 -0.68
N ALA A 106 -1.06 3.39 -0.72
CA ALA A 106 -2.26 3.70 0.03
C ALA A 106 -2.70 2.48 0.86
N THR A 107 -3.05 2.71 2.12
CA THR A 107 -3.55 1.66 3.01
C THR A 107 -4.78 2.18 3.75
N ALA A 108 -5.84 1.38 3.77
CA ALA A 108 -7.02 1.63 4.58
C ALA A 108 -7.18 0.54 5.63
N LEU A 109 -7.49 0.96 6.85
CA LEU A 109 -8.03 0.15 7.94
C LEU A 109 -9.42 0.68 8.26
N VAL A 110 -10.42 -0.19 8.28
CA VAL A 110 -11.74 0.13 8.83
C VAL A 110 -11.99 -0.79 10.02
N GLU A 111 -12.02 -0.19 11.20
CA GLU A 111 -12.21 -0.95 12.44
C GLU A 111 -13.61 -1.54 12.50
N ALA A 112 -13.74 -2.81 12.91
CA ALA A 112 -15.02 -3.53 12.84
C ALA A 112 -15.70 -3.47 11.45
N GLY A 113 -14.93 -3.22 10.39
CA GLY A 113 -15.43 -2.96 9.06
C GLY A 113 -15.77 -4.20 8.25
N GLY A 114 -15.53 -5.41 8.77
CA GLY A 114 -15.81 -6.63 8.02
C GLY A 114 -14.68 -7.03 7.07
N GLU A 115 -15.05 -7.45 5.87
CA GLU A 115 -14.13 -7.97 4.85
C GLU A 115 -13.32 -6.86 4.15
N GLY A 116 -12.00 -7.05 4.04
CA GLY A 116 -11.10 -6.09 3.38
C GLY A 116 -11.48 -5.76 1.93
N SER A 117 -11.95 -6.75 1.17
CA SER A 117 -12.35 -6.58 -0.24
C SER A 117 -13.65 -5.77 -0.39
N ARG A 118 -14.58 -5.86 0.58
CA ARG A 118 -15.88 -5.19 0.51
C ARG A 118 -15.86 -3.78 1.06
N VAL A 119 -15.00 -3.51 2.05
CA VAL A 119 -15.03 -2.25 2.80
C VAL A 119 -13.76 -1.44 2.61
N ALA A 120 -12.57 -2.00 2.85
CA ALA A 120 -11.33 -1.25 2.72
C ALA A 120 -10.90 -1.04 1.25
N ALA A 121 -11.19 -2.00 0.37
CA ALA A 121 -10.77 -1.92 -1.03
C ALA A 121 -11.43 -0.78 -1.83
N PRO A 122 -12.73 -0.51 -1.70
CA PRO A 122 -13.34 0.68 -2.31
C PRO A 122 -12.73 1.99 -1.81
N VAL A 123 -12.40 2.10 -0.51
CA VAL A 123 -11.77 3.30 0.06
C VAL A 123 -10.41 3.58 -0.58
N VAL A 124 -9.55 2.56 -0.69
CA VAL A 124 -8.25 2.73 -1.36
C VAL A 124 -8.44 3.01 -2.85
N ARG A 125 -9.41 2.38 -3.52
CA ARG A 125 -9.71 2.67 -4.92
C ARG A 125 -10.01 4.16 -5.11
N GLU A 126 -10.82 4.77 -4.26
CA GLU A 126 -11.13 6.20 -4.35
C GLU A 126 -9.88 7.09 -4.21
N VAL A 127 -8.96 6.74 -3.31
CA VAL A 127 -7.68 7.44 -3.15
C VAL A 127 -6.82 7.33 -4.43
N LEU A 128 -6.73 6.12 -5.00
CA LEU A 128 -5.98 5.89 -6.23
C LEU A 128 -6.64 6.59 -7.43
N ASP A 129 -7.97 6.55 -7.54
CA ASP A 129 -8.74 7.26 -8.57
C ASP A 129 -8.49 8.76 -8.49
N TYR A 130 -8.48 9.33 -7.28
CA TYR A 130 -8.13 10.74 -7.11
C TYR A 130 -6.70 11.03 -7.59
N TRP A 131 -5.73 10.20 -7.18
CA TRP A 131 -4.32 10.39 -7.52
C TRP A 131 -4.01 10.28 -9.02
N PHE A 132 -4.60 9.29 -9.71
CA PHE A 132 -4.28 9.01 -11.11
C PHE A 132 -5.21 9.67 -12.13
N HIS A 133 -6.45 10.01 -11.75
CA HIS A 133 -7.47 10.47 -12.70
C HIS A 133 -8.01 11.87 -12.42
N LYS A 134 -7.77 12.45 -11.24
CA LYS A 134 -8.36 13.74 -10.84
C LYS A 134 -7.37 14.79 -10.36
N ARG A 135 -6.11 14.41 -10.14
CA ARG A 135 -5.04 15.31 -9.71
C ARG A 135 -4.34 15.93 -10.91
#